data_AF-A0A931U5V7-F1
#
_entry.id   AF-A0A931U5V7-F1
#
_cell.length_a   1.000
_cell.length_b   1.000
_cell.length_c   1.000
_cell.angle_alpha   90.00
_cell.angle_beta   90.00
_cell.angle_gamma   90.00
#
_symmetry.space_group_name_H-M   'P 1'
#
loop_
_entity.id
_entity.type
_entity.pdbx_description
1 polymer ?
#
loop_
_entity_poly.entity_id
_entity_poly.type
_entity_poly.pdbx_seq_one_letter_code
_entity_poly.pdbx_strand_id
1 'polypeptide(L)'
;MAAARKTVYDLVSEAKARIENLTVEQLRAELEAGGVLLVDLREAHEREKLGWIRSSVHLPAGMLVFWLDPASKHYIGGVDLDQRIVLH
;
A
#
# COMPACT_ATOMS: atom_id res chain seq x y z
N MET A 1 34.38 -11.41 -0.47
CA MET A 1 33.86 -10.13 0.07
C MET A 1 32.37 -10.30 0.25
N ALA A 2 31.86 -10.29 1.49
CA ALA A 2 30.41 -10.32 1.73
C ALA A 2 29.83 -8.98 1.25
N ALA A 3 28.73 -9.02 0.48
CA ALA A 3 28.05 -7.79 0.08
C ALA A 3 27.62 -7.02 1.34
N ALA A 4 27.86 -5.71 1.36
CA ALA A 4 27.43 -4.86 2.46
C ALA A 4 25.91 -4.97 2.62
N ARG A 5 25.44 -5.20 3.86
CA ARG A 5 24.01 -5.31 4.16
C ARG A 5 23.36 -3.94 3.93
N LYS A 6 22.35 -3.89 3.06
CA LYS A 6 21.52 -2.70 2.86
C LYS A 6 20.74 -2.36 4.13
N THR A 7 20.66 -1.08 4.46
CA THR A 7 19.79 -0.59 5.53
C THR A 7 18.34 -0.56 5.07
N VAL A 8 17.41 -0.42 6.02
CA VAL A 8 15.99 -0.21 5.69
C VAL A 8 15.79 1.05 4.84
N TYR A 9 16.57 2.11 5.07
CA TYR A 9 16.47 3.35 4.31
C TYR A 9 16.94 3.19 2.87
N ASP A 10 18.00 2.40 2.64
CA ASP A 10 18.45 2.07 1.28
C ASP A 10 17.35 1.31 0.52
N LEU A 11 16.74 0.32 1.17
CA LEU A 11 15.65 -0.47 0.57
C LEU A 11 14.43 0.40 0.23
N VAL A 12 14.04 1.31 1.12
CA VAL A 12 12.93 2.25 0.89
C VAL A 12 13.26 3.23 -0.23
N SER A 13 14.48 3.78 -0.26
CA SER A 13 14.92 4.69 -1.31
C SER A 13 14.89 4.02 -2.69
N GLU A 14 15.42 2.81 -2.80
CA GLU A 14 15.39 2.02 -4.03
C GLU A 14 13.97 1.66 -4.46
N ALA A 15 13.08 1.34 -3.52
CA ALA A 15 11.68 1.09 -3.83
C ALA A 15 10.99 2.34 -4.36
N LYS A 16 11.16 3.48 -3.69
CA LYS A 16 10.60 4.78 -4.10
C LYS A 16 11.06 5.22 -5.48
N ALA A 17 12.29 4.90 -5.87
CA ALA A 17 12.81 5.23 -7.20
C ALA A 17 12.15 4.43 -8.34
N ARG A 18 11.44 3.33 -8.04
CA ARG A 18 10.79 2.45 -9.02
C ARG A 18 9.28 2.59 -9.08
N ILE A 19 8.70 3.43 -8.25
CA ILE A 19 7.26 3.64 -8.15
C ILE A 19 6.93 5.12 -8.27
N GLU A 20 5.71 5.40 -8.71
CA GLU A 20 5.16 6.76 -8.65
C GLU A 20 4.88 7.14 -7.19
N ASN A 21 5.34 8.32 -6.77
CA ASN A 21 5.00 8.89 -5.47
C ASN A 21 4.13 10.11 -5.70
N LEU A 22 2.97 10.14 -5.06
CA LEU A 22 2.00 11.23 -5.17
C LEU A 22 2.15 12.22 -4.01
N THR A 23 1.88 13.51 -4.29
CA THR A 23 1.58 14.48 -3.23
C THR A 23 0.17 14.26 -2.69
N VAL A 24 -0.13 14.88 -1.54
CA VAL A 24 -1.48 14.82 -0.94
C VAL A 24 -2.52 15.41 -1.90
N GLU A 25 -2.18 16.48 -2.62
CA GLU A 25 -3.07 17.15 -3.57
C GLU A 25 -3.36 16.27 -4.78
N GLN A 26 -2.35 15.56 -5.29
CA GLN A 26 -2.51 14.62 -6.40
C GLN A 26 -3.39 13.44 -5.99
N LEU A 27 -3.15 12.86 -4.81
CA LEU A 27 -4.00 11.80 -4.28
C LEU A 27 -5.45 12.28 -4.10
N ARG A 28 -5.65 13.49 -3.57
CA ARG A 28 -7.01 14.05 -3.42
C ARG A 28 -7.72 14.17 -4.77
N ALA A 29 -7.02 14.64 -5.80
CA ALA A 29 -7.59 14.76 -7.15
C ALA A 29 -7.93 13.38 -7.76
N GLU A 30 -7.07 12.37 -7.59
CA GLU A 30 -7.35 11.00 -8.05
C GLU A 30 -8.57 10.40 -7.32
N LEU A 31 -8.69 10.63 -6.01
CA LEU A 31 -9.85 10.20 -5.21
C LEU A 31 -11.14 10.87 -5.66
N GLU A 32 -11.11 12.17 -5.94
CA GLU A 32 -12.26 12.94 -6.44
C GLU A 32 -12.69 12.47 -7.83
N ALA A 33 -11.76 12.02 -8.68
CA ALA A 33 -12.05 11.46 -9.98
C ALA A 33 -12.68 10.05 -9.93
N GLY A 34 -12.59 9.35 -8.79
CA GLY A 34 -13.27 8.07 -8.54
C GLY A 34 -12.65 6.85 -9.23
N GLY A 35 -11.43 6.97 -9.77
CA GLY A 35 -10.75 5.91 -10.52
C GLY A 35 -9.66 5.15 -9.74
N VAL A 36 -9.57 5.33 -8.42
CA VAL A 36 -8.46 4.80 -7.61
C VAL A 36 -8.96 3.99 -6.42
N LEU A 37 -8.31 2.84 -6.20
CA LEU A 37 -8.42 2.11 -4.95
C LEU A 37 -7.31 2.58 -4.00
N LEU A 38 -7.72 3.21 -2.89
CA LEU A 38 -6.82 3.61 -1.84
C LEU A 38 -6.67 2.49 -0.80
N VAL A 39 -5.44 2.08 -0.53
CA VAL A 39 -5.11 1.03 0.43
C VAL A 39 -4.29 1.60 1.59
N ASP A 40 -4.78 1.41 2.81
CA ASP A 40 -4.10 1.74 4.07
C ASP A 40 -3.27 0.53 4.51
N LEU A 41 -1.95 0.67 4.56
CA LEU A 41 -1.02 -0.39 4.92
C LEU A 41 -0.68 -0.45 6.41
N ARG A 42 -1.19 0.51 7.20
CA ARG A 42 -0.88 0.62 8.62
C ARG A 42 -1.43 -0.55 9.42
N GLU A 43 -0.92 -0.73 10.63
CA GLU A 43 -1.45 -1.71 11.55
C GLU A 43 -2.84 -1.30 12.07
N ALA A 44 -3.67 -2.28 12.45
CA ALA A 44 -5.06 -2.03 12.88
C ALA A 44 -5.16 -1.01 14.02
N HIS A 45 -4.26 -1.11 15.00
CA HIS A 45 -4.22 -0.22 16.16
C HIS A 45 -3.92 1.25 15.79
N GLU A 46 -3.20 1.50 14.70
CA GLU A 46 -2.93 2.86 14.22
C GLU A 46 -4.20 3.49 13.64
N ARG A 47 -5.00 2.71 12.90
CA ARG A 47 -6.29 3.15 12.35
C ARG A 47 -7.31 3.42 13.45
N GLU A 48 -7.37 2.54 14.45
CA GLU A 48 -8.25 2.73 15.61
C GLU A 48 -7.93 4.02 16.38
N LYS A 49 -6.63 4.33 16.51
CA LYS A 49 -6.18 5.51 17.26
C LYS A 49 -6.26 6.82 16.47
N LEU A 50 -5.90 6.80 15.19
CA LEU A 50 -5.69 8.01 14.38
C LEU A 50 -6.79 8.24 13.34
N GLY A 51 -7.72 7.30 13.20
CA GLY A 51 -8.67 7.27 12.11
C GLY A 51 -8.02 6.83 10.79
N TRP A 52 -8.80 6.91 9.71
CA TRP A 52 -8.40 6.51 8.37
C TRP A 52 -9.08 7.38 7.32
N ILE A 53 -8.50 7.38 6.12
CA ILE A 53 -9.09 8.09 4.98
C ILE A 53 -10.37 7.36 4.56
N ARG A 54 -11.47 8.10 4.39
CA ARG A 54 -12.76 7.51 3.98
C ARG A 54 -12.60 6.76 2.66
N SER A 55 -13.25 5.61 2.56
CA SER A 55 -13.19 4.71 1.39
C SER A 55 -11.85 3.98 1.18
N SER A 56 -10.86 4.15 2.07
CA SER A 56 -9.67 3.30 2.06
C SER A 56 -10.00 1.87 2.47
N VAL A 57 -9.37 0.90 1.81
CA VAL A 57 -9.36 -0.51 2.19
C VAL A 57 -8.12 -0.78 3.05
N HIS A 58 -8.28 -1.57 4.10
CA HIS A 58 -7.18 -1.87 5.02
C HIS A 58 -6.51 -3.19 4.67
N LEU A 59 -5.23 -3.13 4.29
CA LEU A 59 -4.41 -4.29 3.98
C LEU A 59 -3.03 -4.09 4.65
N PRO A 60 -2.83 -4.53 5.91
CA PRO A 60 -1.57 -4.34 6.61
C PRO A 60 -0.37 -4.84 5.77
N ALA A 61 0.73 -4.09 5.76
CA ALA A 61 1.89 -4.40 4.92
C ALA A 61 2.41 -5.85 5.08
N GLY A 62 2.38 -6.39 6.30
CA GLY A 62 2.80 -7.76 6.59
C GLY A 62 1.85 -8.85 6.04
N MET A 63 0.59 -8.50 5.79
CA MET A 63 -0.43 -9.44 5.29
C MET A 63 -0.69 -9.28 3.79
N LEU A 64 -0.32 -8.14 3.20
CA LEU A 64 -0.60 -7.75 1.82
C LEU A 64 -0.31 -8.88 0.82
N VAL A 65 0.90 -9.46 0.87
CA VAL A 65 1.32 -10.52 -0.07
C VAL A 65 0.50 -11.80 0.04
N PHE A 66 -0.01 -12.13 1.23
CA PHE A 66 -0.83 -13.32 1.46
C PHE A 66 -2.30 -13.10 1.13
N TRP A 67 -2.77 -11.86 1.24
CA TRP A 67 -4.17 -11.49 1.05
C TRP A 67 -4.50 -11.26 -0.42
N LEU A 68 -3.52 -10.87 -1.24
CA LEU A 68 -3.68 -10.57 -2.66
C LEU A 68 -3.36 -11.74 -3.60
N ASP A 69 -2.70 -12.80 -3.12
CA ASP A 69 -2.35 -13.97 -3.95
C ASP A 69 -3.47 -15.03 -3.90
N PRO A 70 -4.15 -15.36 -5.03
CA PRO A 70 -5.16 -16.40 -5.08
C PRO A 70 -4.66 -17.81 -4.69
N ALA A 71 -3.36 -18.06 -4.77
CA ALA A 71 -2.75 -19.33 -4.34
C ALA A 71 -2.53 -19.40 -2.82
N SER A 72 -2.63 -18.28 -2.11
CA SER A 72 -2.49 -18.22 -0.66
C SER A 72 -3.74 -18.74 0.05
N LYS A 73 -3.54 -19.53 1.12
CA LYS A 73 -4.62 -19.96 2.03
C LYS A 73 -5.32 -18.80 2.75
N HIS A 74 -4.72 -17.60 2.71
CA HIS A 74 -5.22 -16.37 3.33
C HIS A 74 -5.77 -15.38 2.29
N TYR A 75 -5.97 -15.80 1.04
CA TYR A 75 -6.55 -14.96 0.00
C TYR A 75 -7.94 -14.44 0.42
N ILE A 76 -8.10 -13.12 0.42
CA ILE A 76 -9.38 -12.49 0.77
C ILE A 76 -10.18 -12.03 -0.46
N GLY A 77 -9.55 -11.98 -1.64
CA GLY A 77 -10.16 -11.47 -2.86
C GLY A 77 -10.58 -10.00 -2.79
N GLY A 78 -11.38 -9.57 -3.76
CA GLY A 78 -12.00 -8.24 -3.76
C GLY A 78 -11.09 -7.07 -4.15
N VAL A 79 -9.84 -7.34 -4.50
CA VAL A 79 -8.91 -6.34 -5.06
C VAL A 79 -8.56 -6.75 -6.47
N ASP A 80 -8.98 -5.95 -7.44
CA ASP A 80 -8.49 -6.03 -8.81
C ASP A 80 -7.10 -5.39 -8.88
N LEU A 81 -6.07 -6.16 -9.22
CA LEU A 81 -4.68 -5.70 -9.30
C LEU A 81 -4.38 -4.95 -10.60
N ASP A 82 -5.27 -5.02 -11.60
CA ASP A 82 -5.13 -4.32 -12.86
C ASP A 82 -5.70 -2.88 -12.79
N GLN A 83 -6.41 -2.54 -11.71
CA GLN A 83 -6.90 -1.18 -11.46
C GLN A 83 -5.81 -0.27 -10.87
N ARG A 84 -6.04 1.06 -10.91
CA ARG A 84 -5.16 2.04 -10.26
C ARG A 84 -5.24 1.89 -8.74
N ILE A 85 -4.12 1.50 -8.12
CA ILE A 85 -3.99 1.34 -6.66
C ILE A 85 -3.00 2.36 -6.13
N VAL A 86 -3.35 3.02 -5.03
CA VAL A 86 -2.44 3.86 -4.25
C VAL A 86 -2.32 3.30 -2.84
N LEU A 87 -1.08 3.13 -2.38
CA LEU A 87 -0.76 2.63 -1.05
C LEU A 87 -0.38 3.80 -0.13
N HIS A 88 -0.90 3.81 1.11
CA HIS A 88 -0.59 4.84 2.11
C HIS A 88 -0.41 4.28 3.52
#